data_AF-A0A139ACE6-F1
#
_entry.id   AF-A0A139ACE6-F1
#
_cell.length_a   1.000
_cell.length_b   1.000
_cell.length_c   1.000
_cell.angle_alpha   90.00
_cell.angle_beta   90.00
_cell.angle_gamma   90.00
#
_symmetry.space_group_name_H-M   'P 1'
#
loop_
_entity.id
_entity.type
_entity.pdbx_description
1 polymer ?
#
loop_
_entity_poly.entity_id
_entity_poly.type
_entity_poly.pdbx_seq_one_letter_code
_entity_poly.pdbx_strand_id
1 'polypeptide(L)'
;RAIAICTGSGIGASLSIPMQNPNVFLIWIASDMENTFGPTLQELIEKTIPSERRIVFDTKKAGRRPNVVQLLKDVFHAYGAEIVFITSNPRGTVELMRICRENNMPCLGPIFDS
;
A
#
# COMPACT_ATOMS: atom_id res chain seq x y z
N ARG A 1 -7.05 -8.39 -11.02
CA ARG A 1 -6.65 -7.06 -10.47
C ARG A 1 -6.17 -7.23 -9.04
N ALA A 2 -5.12 -6.51 -8.62
CA ALA A 2 -4.57 -6.64 -7.28
C ALA A 2 -4.36 -5.28 -6.61
N ILE A 3 -4.17 -5.28 -5.29
CA ILE A 3 -3.70 -4.13 -4.51
C ILE A 3 -2.33 -4.47 -3.95
N ALA A 4 -1.35 -3.59 -4.12
CA ALA A 4 -0.11 -3.61 -3.36
C ALA A 4 -0.21 -2.55 -2.25
N ILE A 5 -0.44 -2.97 -1.01
CA ILE A 5 -0.42 -2.09 0.15
C ILE A 5 0.91 -2.21 0.88
N CYS A 6 1.60 -1.08 1.03
CA CYS A 6 2.88 -1.03 1.73
C CYS A 6 2.94 0.10 2.73
N THR A 7 3.72 -0.09 3.80
CA THR A 7 3.91 0.92 4.84
C THR A 7 5.38 1.27 5.05
N GLY A 8 5.67 2.56 5.23
CA GLY A 8 7.04 3.02 5.49
C GLY A 8 7.99 2.58 4.37
N SER A 9 9.13 1.99 4.75
CA SER A 9 10.16 1.48 3.84
C SER A 9 9.74 0.24 3.03
N GLY A 10 8.58 -0.37 3.32
CA GLY A 10 8.06 -1.49 2.54
C GLY A 10 7.88 -1.17 1.04
N ILE A 11 7.77 0.12 0.69
CA ILE A 11 7.74 0.59 -0.70
C ILE A 11 8.92 0.10 -1.53
N GLY A 12 10.11 -0.07 -0.94
CA GLY A 12 11.30 -0.53 -1.67
C GLY A 12 11.14 -1.95 -2.23
N ALA A 13 10.38 -2.81 -1.55
CA ALA A 13 10.08 -4.16 -2.03
C ALA A 13 8.84 -4.23 -2.92
N SER A 14 7.86 -3.33 -2.72
CA SER A 14 6.56 -3.42 -3.41
C SER A 14 6.48 -2.63 -4.71
N LEU A 15 7.24 -1.54 -4.85
CA LEU A 15 7.00 -0.52 -5.88
C LEU A 15 7.14 -1.03 -7.33
N SER A 16 8.06 -1.97 -7.58
CA SER A 16 8.31 -2.50 -8.92
C SER A 16 7.07 -3.15 -9.55
N ILE A 17 6.21 -3.76 -8.74
CA ILE A 17 5.01 -4.48 -9.20
C ILE A 17 3.97 -3.54 -9.81
N PRO A 18 3.44 -2.52 -9.11
CA PRO A 18 2.49 -1.57 -9.70
C PRO A 18 3.11 -0.70 -10.79
N MET A 19 4.43 -0.49 -10.81
CA MET A 19 5.08 0.20 -11.93
C MET A 19 5.02 -0.62 -13.22
N GLN A 20 5.27 -1.93 -13.15
CA GLN A 20 5.36 -2.80 -14.32
C GLN A 20 4.02 -3.42 -14.73
N ASN A 21 3.04 -3.48 -13.81
CA ASN A 21 1.75 -4.12 -14.05
C ASN A 21 0.59 -3.10 -13.87
N PRO A 22 -0.14 -2.75 -14.95
CA PRO A 22 -1.25 -1.80 -14.90
C PRO A 22 -2.48 -2.33 -14.14
N ASN A 23 -2.52 -3.62 -13.78
CA ASN A 23 -3.62 -4.24 -13.03
C ASN A 23 -3.40 -4.24 -11.50
N VAL A 24 -2.39 -3.53 -11.01
CA VAL A 24 -2.05 -3.48 -9.57
C VAL A 24 -2.21 -2.06 -9.04
N PHE A 25 -3.13 -1.86 -8.09
CA PHE A 25 -3.34 -0.58 -7.43
C PHE A 25 -2.32 -0.39 -6.29
N LEU A 26 -1.65 0.75 -6.22
CA LEU A 26 -0.70 1.04 -5.15
C LEU A 26 -1.40 1.76 -3.98
N ILE A 27 -1.25 1.26 -2.75
CA ILE A 27 -1.52 2.02 -1.54
C ILE A 27 -0.21 2.11 -0.75
N TRP A 28 0.36 3.30 -0.62
CA TRP A 28 1.55 3.55 0.18
C TRP A 28 1.25 4.50 1.33
N ILE A 29 1.46 4.03 2.56
CA ILE A 29 1.24 4.83 3.78
C ILE A 29 2.58 4.95 4.52
N ALA A 30 3.07 6.16 4.69
CA ALA A 30 4.31 6.40 5.43
C ALA A 30 4.26 7.76 6.12
N SER A 31 5.22 8.02 7.01
CA SER A 31 5.34 9.29 7.72
C SER A 31 6.46 10.10 7.10
N ASP A 32 6.22 11.39 6.88
CA ASP A 32 7.28 12.34 6.51
C ASP A 32 8.03 11.93 5.25
N MET A 33 7.28 11.64 4.18
CA MET A 33 7.75 10.87 3.04
C MET A 33 8.93 11.54 2.33
N GLU A 34 8.83 12.83 2.10
CA GLU A 34 9.84 13.60 1.36
C GLU A 34 11.17 13.67 2.13
N ASN A 35 11.11 13.88 3.46
CA ASN A 35 12.30 13.88 4.31
C ASN A 35 12.89 12.46 4.49
N THR A 36 12.05 11.42 4.49
CA THR A 36 12.47 10.04 4.78
C THR A 36 12.99 9.31 3.52
N PHE A 37 12.34 9.51 2.37
CA PHE A 37 12.60 8.76 1.14
C PHE A 37 13.10 9.63 -0.02
N GLY A 38 13.15 10.95 0.18
CA GLY A 38 13.53 11.91 -0.83
C GLY A 38 12.42 12.18 -1.86
N PRO A 39 12.54 13.28 -2.63
CA PRO A 39 11.57 13.66 -3.66
C PRO A 39 11.57 12.70 -4.85
N THR A 40 12.71 12.08 -5.16
CA THR A 40 12.87 11.20 -6.33
C THR A 40 11.93 10.01 -6.33
N LEU A 41 11.66 9.42 -5.15
CA LEU A 41 10.75 8.27 -5.06
C LEU A 41 9.31 8.67 -5.38
N GLN A 42 8.89 9.84 -4.88
CA GLN A 42 7.57 10.38 -5.16
C GLN A 42 7.43 10.74 -6.64
N GLU A 43 8.43 11.41 -7.23
CA GLU A 43 8.45 11.71 -8.67
C GLU A 43 8.39 10.44 -9.53
N LEU A 44 9.08 9.37 -9.12
CA LEU A 44 9.08 8.10 -9.85
C LEU A 44 7.68 7.47 -9.84
N ILE A 45 7.03 7.41 -8.67
CA ILE A 45 5.63 6.98 -8.55
C ILE A 45 4.74 7.88 -9.42
N GLU A 46 4.99 9.18 -9.37
CA GLU A 46 4.23 10.20 -10.09
C GLU A 46 4.23 9.99 -11.60
N LYS A 47 5.40 9.66 -12.15
CA LYS A 47 5.66 9.43 -13.58
C LYS A 47 5.21 8.06 -14.08
N THR A 48 5.11 7.04 -13.21
CA THR A 48 4.95 5.64 -13.66
C THR A 48 3.61 4.98 -13.32
N ILE A 49 2.92 5.44 -12.28
CA ILE A 49 1.65 4.83 -11.85
C ILE A 49 0.57 5.90 -11.93
N PRO A 50 -0.44 5.84 -12.82
CA PRO A 50 -1.47 6.89 -12.92
C PRO A 50 -2.18 7.21 -11.60
N SER A 51 -2.67 8.44 -11.42
CA SER A 51 -3.26 8.92 -10.16
C SER A 51 -4.50 8.12 -9.76
N GLU A 52 -5.28 7.63 -10.72
CA GLU A 52 -6.44 6.76 -10.53
C GLU A 52 -6.09 5.35 -10.02
N ARG A 53 -4.81 4.98 -10.01
CA ARG A 53 -4.30 3.65 -9.59
C ARG A 53 -3.35 3.72 -8.40
N ARG A 54 -3.27 4.86 -7.72
CA ARG A 54 -2.41 5.02 -6.55
C ARG A 54 -3.07 5.84 -5.46
N ILE A 55 -2.75 5.50 -4.22
CA ILE A 55 -2.94 6.33 -3.05
C ILE A 55 -1.59 6.41 -2.33
N VAL A 56 -1.09 7.63 -2.18
CA VAL A 56 0.14 7.93 -1.44
C VAL A 56 -0.28 8.80 -0.25
N PHE A 57 -0.13 8.27 0.96
CA PHE A 57 -0.63 8.88 2.18
C PHE A 57 0.51 9.19 3.15
N ASP A 58 0.89 10.46 3.24
CA ASP A 58 1.84 10.96 4.23
C ASP A 58 1.12 11.26 5.56
N THR A 59 1.38 10.43 6.58
CA THR A 59 0.72 10.56 7.89
C THR A 59 1.14 11.79 8.68
N LYS A 60 2.36 12.31 8.43
CA LYS A 60 2.83 13.54 9.10
C LYS A 60 2.19 14.75 8.46
N LYS A 61 2.13 14.82 7.13
CA LYS A 61 1.42 15.89 6.40
C LYS A 61 -0.09 15.87 6.72
N ALA A 62 -0.69 14.69 6.86
CA ALA A 62 -2.11 14.55 7.21
C ALA A 62 -2.42 14.75 8.71
N GLY A 63 -1.41 14.79 9.59
CA GLY A 63 -1.57 14.86 11.05
C GLY A 63 -2.24 13.64 11.69
N ARG A 64 -2.47 12.56 10.94
CA ARG A 64 -3.15 11.34 11.40
C ARG A 64 -2.78 10.14 10.54
N ARG A 65 -3.04 8.94 11.05
CA ARG A 65 -3.08 7.73 10.21
C ARG A 65 -4.44 7.63 9.49
N PRO A 66 -4.49 7.09 8.27
CA PRO A 66 -5.77 6.81 7.63
C PRO A 66 -6.49 5.70 8.39
N ASN A 67 -7.82 5.63 8.26
CA ASN A 67 -8.55 4.42 8.62
C ASN A 67 -8.22 3.36 7.55
N VAL A 68 -7.18 2.56 7.81
CA VAL A 68 -6.63 1.58 6.87
C VAL A 68 -7.67 0.54 6.46
N VAL A 69 -8.56 0.16 7.38
CA VAL A 69 -9.66 -0.78 7.10
C VAL A 69 -10.57 -0.23 6.02
N GLN A 70 -11.09 0.98 6.26
CA GLN A 70 -12.03 1.61 5.33
C GLN A 70 -11.36 1.88 3.99
N LEU A 71 -10.15 2.44 4.01
CA LEU A 71 -9.35 2.70 2.82
C LEU A 71 -9.15 1.45 1.96
N LEU A 72 -8.71 0.35 2.58
CA LEU A 72 -8.44 -0.89 1.85
C LEU A 72 -9.72 -1.49 1.26
N LYS A 73 -10.83 -1.51 2.01
CA LYS A 73 -12.13 -2.00 1.54
C LYS A 73 -12.66 -1.18 0.37
N ASP A 74 -12.63 0.14 0.49
CA ASP A 74 -13.13 1.04 -0.54
C ASP A 74 -12.36 0.85 -1.84
N VAL A 75 -11.03 0.80 -1.77
CA VAL A 75 -10.19 0.54 -2.94
C VAL A 75 -10.41 -0.86 -3.49
N PHE A 76 -10.52 -1.89 -2.63
CA PHE A 76 -10.73 -3.27 -3.05
C PHE A 76 -12.01 -3.42 -3.88
N HIS A 77 -13.13 -2.86 -3.38
CA HIS A 77 -14.39 -2.92 -4.08
C HIS A 77 -14.45 -2.01 -5.31
N ALA A 78 -14.00 -0.75 -5.19
CA ALA A 78 -14.06 0.21 -6.29
C ALA A 78 -13.16 -0.20 -7.47
N TYR A 79 -11.98 -0.75 -7.18
CA TYR A 79 -11.06 -1.23 -8.22
C TYR A 79 -11.47 -2.60 -8.79
N GLY A 80 -12.30 -3.36 -8.06
CA GLY A 80 -12.58 -4.76 -8.35
C GLY A 80 -11.33 -5.61 -8.19
N ALA A 81 -10.59 -5.41 -7.09
CA ALA A 81 -9.42 -6.20 -6.76
C ALA A 81 -9.83 -7.62 -6.36
N GLU A 82 -8.95 -8.57 -6.63
CA GLU A 82 -9.14 -10.00 -6.31
C GLU A 82 -8.18 -10.46 -5.22
N ILE A 83 -7.08 -9.71 -5.01
CA ILE A 83 -6.04 -10.03 -4.03
C ILE A 83 -5.32 -8.79 -3.53
N VAL A 84 -4.88 -8.83 -2.28
CA VAL A 84 -4.06 -7.80 -1.63
C VAL A 84 -2.67 -8.36 -1.31
N PHE A 85 -1.63 -7.79 -1.90
CA PHE A 85 -0.24 -7.98 -1.49
C PHE A 85 0.11 -6.96 -0.41
N ILE A 86 0.53 -7.45 0.76
CA ILE A 86 0.87 -6.64 1.92
C ILE A 86 2.39 -6.58 2.03
N THR A 87 2.94 -5.41 2.33
CA THR A 87 4.36 -5.24 2.67
C THR A 87 4.49 -4.22 3.80
N SER A 88 4.56 -4.72 5.02
CA SER A 88 4.59 -3.89 6.22
C SER A 88 5.57 -4.48 7.24
N ASN A 89 5.71 -3.85 8.40
CA ASN A 89 6.38 -4.46 9.54
C ASN A 89 5.51 -5.61 10.12
N PRO A 90 6.02 -6.44 11.04
CA PRO A 90 5.28 -7.59 11.56
C PRO A 90 3.90 -7.22 12.13
N ARG A 91 3.85 -6.16 12.95
CA ARG A 91 2.60 -5.69 13.57
C ARG A 91 1.57 -5.25 12.51
N GLY A 92 1.99 -4.42 11.55
CA GLY A 92 1.12 -3.94 10.49
C GLY A 92 0.68 -5.05 9.54
N THR A 93 1.54 -6.03 9.28
CA THR A 93 1.19 -7.20 8.47
C THR A 93 0.12 -8.05 9.14
N VAL A 94 0.27 -8.38 10.43
CA VAL A 94 -0.74 -9.13 11.19
C VAL A 94 -2.07 -8.39 11.22
N GLU A 95 -2.04 -7.07 11.45
CA GLU A 95 -3.25 -6.24 11.45
C GLU A 95 -3.94 -6.24 10.08
N LEU A 96 -3.20 -6.01 9.00
CA LEU A 96 -3.73 -6.01 7.63
C LEU A 96 -4.26 -7.38 7.20
N MET A 97 -3.56 -8.47 7.53
CA MET A 97 -4.02 -9.83 7.23
C MET A 97 -5.31 -10.15 7.99
N ARG A 98 -5.42 -9.73 9.25
CA ARG A 98 -6.66 -9.86 10.02
C ARG A 98 -7.81 -9.10 9.36
N ILE A 99 -7.58 -7.83 8.98
CA ILE A 99 -8.57 -7.00 8.30
C ILE A 99 -9.05 -7.66 7.00
N CYS A 100 -8.12 -8.15 6.19
CA CYS A 100 -8.42 -8.87 4.95
C CYS A 100 -9.28 -10.11 5.22
N ARG A 101 -8.91 -10.92 6.21
CA ARG A 101 -9.67 -12.12 6.61
C ARG A 101 -11.09 -11.79 7.08
N GLU A 102 -11.25 -10.78 7.94
CA GLU A 102 -12.55 -10.35 8.48
C GLU A 102 -13.49 -9.82 7.40
N ASN A 103 -12.95 -9.37 6.26
CA ASN A 103 -13.72 -8.79 5.15
C ASN A 103 -13.73 -9.68 3.89
N ASN A 104 -13.32 -10.96 3.99
CA ASN A 104 -13.23 -11.89 2.87
C ASN A 104 -12.41 -11.36 1.67
N MET A 105 -11.37 -10.58 1.94
CA MET A 105 -10.42 -10.11 0.93
C MET A 105 -9.20 -11.05 0.92
N PRO A 106 -8.94 -11.81 -0.15
CA PRO A 106 -7.73 -12.63 -0.24
C PRO A 106 -6.48 -11.76 -0.11
N CYS A 107 -5.50 -12.21 0.68
CA CYS A 107 -4.27 -11.47 0.87
C CYS A 107 -3.04 -12.36 1.03
N LEU A 108 -1.88 -11.79 0.68
CA LEU A 108 -0.56 -12.38 0.87
C LEU A 108 0.32 -11.35 1.59
N GLY A 109 0.83 -11.72 2.76
CA GLY A 109 1.79 -10.91 3.51
C GLY A 109 3.19 -11.54 3.49
N PRO A 110 4.23 -10.77 3.84
CA PRO A 110 5.58 -11.31 4.00
C PRO A 110 5.60 -12.38 5.09
N ILE A 111 6.49 -13.37 4.89
CA ILE A 111 6.88 -14.30 5.94
C ILE A 111 7.99 -13.61 6.74
N PHE A 112 7.83 -13.55 8.06
CA PHE A 112 8.88 -13.09 8.96
C PHE A 112 9.54 -14.32 9.58
N ASP A 113 10.86 -14.42 9.45
CA ASP A 113 11.70 -15.50 9.95
C ASP A 113 12.51 -15.09 11.21
N SER A 114 12.26 -13.89 11.74
CA SER A 114 12.93 -13.29 12.91
C SER A 114 11.95 -12.90 14.02
#